data_AF-A0A9X6ST02-F1
#
_entry.id   AF-A0A9X6ST02-F1
#
_cell.length_a   1.000
_cell.length_b   1.000
_cell.length_c   1.000
_cell.angle_alpha   90.00
_cell.angle_beta   90.00
_cell.angle_gamma   90.00
#
_symmetry.space_group_name_H-M   'P 1'
#
loop_
_entity.id
_entity.type
_entity.pdbx_description
1 polymer ?
#
loop_
_entity_poly.entity_id
_entity_poly.type
_entity_poly.pdbx_seq_one_letter_code
_entity_poly.pdbx_strand_id
1 'polypeptide(L)'
;MEPIENKWENTYEYLVLKTDRGYFCDAWEEFDEDVENFSFTDNITNAHKFIGGLTPSWGNAPKYLWNDKEGKIIDNLKDAQEYFGGEILKVVKTEIHIEKYEFDKSEFDEVIL
;
A
#
# COMPACT_ATOMS: atom_id res chain seq x y z
N MET A 1 -24.08 14.98 -19.59
CA MET A 1 -23.31 14.69 -20.81
C MET A 1 -22.26 13.68 -20.42
N GLU A 2 -21.95 12.74 -21.32
CA GLU A 2 -20.63 12.12 -21.48
C GLU A 2 -19.45 12.83 -20.74
N PRO A 3 -18.95 12.38 -19.56
CA PRO A 3 -16.46 11.04 -18.47
C PRO A 3 -15.79 9.65 -18.77
N ILE A 4 -14.50 9.56 -18.98
CA ILE A 4 -13.89 9.99 -20.21
C ILE A 4 -13.65 11.56 -20.32
N GLU A 5 -12.89 12.09 -21.28
CA GLU A 5 -12.40 13.48 -21.47
C GLU A 5 -11.48 14.12 -20.38
N ASN A 6 -10.57 13.33 -19.78
CA ASN A 6 -9.57 13.78 -18.79
C ASN A 6 -8.23 13.03 -18.91
N LYS A 7 -7.15 13.56 -18.31
CA LYS A 7 -5.94 12.78 -18.01
C LYS A 7 -5.28 13.27 -16.73
N TRP A 8 -4.99 12.36 -15.81
CA TRP A 8 -4.16 12.63 -14.63
C TRP A 8 -3.18 11.48 -14.36
N GLU A 9 -2.13 11.77 -13.60
CA GLU A 9 -1.08 10.83 -13.24
C GLU A 9 -0.81 10.94 -11.74
N ASN A 10 -1.02 9.85 -11.02
CA ASN A 10 -0.71 9.76 -9.60
C ASN A 10 0.56 8.91 -9.43
N THR A 11 1.63 9.47 -8.87
CA THR A 11 2.79 8.68 -8.45
C THR A 11 2.82 8.51 -6.94
N TYR A 12 2.81 7.27 -6.50
CA TYR A 12 2.85 6.86 -5.09
C TYR A 12 4.22 6.27 -4.77
N GLU A 13 4.85 6.73 -3.69
CA GLU A 13 6.08 6.14 -3.15
C GLU A 13 5.82 5.57 -1.75
N TYR A 14 6.29 4.36 -1.50
CA TYR A 14 6.22 3.71 -0.19
C TYR A 14 7.34 2.69 -0.01
N LEU A 15 7.65 2.34 1.23
CA LEU A 15 8.59 1.27 1.56
C LEU A 15 7.82 -0.02 1.87
N VAL A 16 8.43 -1.17 1.57
CA VAL A 16 7.97 -2.51 1.98
C VAL A 16 9.14 -3.31 2.55
N LEU A 17 8.84 -4.25 3.45
CA LEU A 17 9.81 -5.21 3.97
C LEU A 17 9.68 -6.54 3.22
N LYS A 18 10.76 -7.06 2.64
CA LYS A 18 10.82 -8.37 1.97
C LYS A 18 11.76 -9.31 2.72
N THR A 19 11.21 -10.39 3.25
CA THR A 19 11.92 -11.50 3.91
C THR A 19 11.99 -12.72 2.99
N ASP A 20 12.63 -13.79 3.45
CA ASP A 20 12.54 -15.12 2.83
C ASP A 20 11.08 -15.62 2.78
N ARG A 21 10.30 -15.42 3.86
CA ARG A 21 8.89 -15.81 4.00
C ARG A 21 7.90 -15.07 3.09
N GLY A 22 8.28 -13.92 2.53
CA GLY A 22 7.39 -13.10 1.68
C GLY A 22 7.62 -11.60 1.89
N TYR A 23 6.77 -10.77 1.29
CA TYR A 23 6.62 -9.40 1.77
C TYR A 23 5.82 -9.41 3.08
N PHE A 24 6.24 -8.63 4.07
CA PHE A 24 5.45 -8.46 5.30
C PHE A 24 4.08 -7.85 4.97
N CYS A 25 3.01 -8.50 5.40
CA CYS A 25 1.64 -8.24 4.94
C CYS A 25 0.83 -7.44 5.98
N ASP A 26 0.68 -7.97 7.19
CA ASP A 26 -0.03 -7.31 8.29
C ASP A 26 0.29 -8.00 9.64
N ALA A 27 -0.09 -7.36 10.76
CA ALA A 27 -0.12 -7.95 12.11
C ALA A 27 -1.40 -7.57 12.87
N TRP A 28 -1.90 -8.46 13.74
CA TRP A 28 -3.20 -8.33 14.41
C TRP A 28 -3.12 -8.55 15.93
N GLU A 29 -4.21 -8.20 16.63
CA GLU A 29 -4.37 -8.47 18.05
C GLU A 29 -4.62 -9.97 18.26
N GLU A 30 -3.71 -10.63 18.96
CA GLU A 30 -3.81 -12.03 19.35
C GLU A 30 -3.52 -12.15 20.86
N PHE A 31 -4.16 -13.11 21.51
CA PHE A 31 -4.06 -13.35 22.95
C PHE A 31 -3.52 -14.75 23.29
N ASP A 32 -3.30 -15.60 22.29
CA ASP A 32 -2.63 -16.89 22.41
C ASP A 32 -1.12 -16.72 22.14
N GLU A 33 -0.27 -17.14 23.08
CA GLU A 33 1.20 -17.01 23.00
C GLU A 33 1.85 -18.06 22.07
N ASP A 34 1.13 -19.11 21.67
CA ASP A 34 1.59 -20.14 20.74
C ASP A 34 1.29 -19.81 19.25
N VAL A 35 0.70 -18.64 18.95
CA VAL A 35 0.22 -18.27 17.61
C VAL A 35 0.98 -17.06 17.04
N GLU A 36 1.52 -17.18 15.82
CA GLU A 36 2.10 -16.03 15.10
C GLU A 36 1.01 -15.00 14.73
N ASN A 37 1.06 -13.81 15.34
CA ASN A 37 0.08 -12.74 15.13
C ASN A 37 0.34 -11.86 13.88
N PHE A 38 1.12 -12.36 12.93
CA PHE A 38 1.56 -11.62 11.74
C PHE A 38 1.59 -12.52 10.50
N SER A 39 1.58 -11.90 9.31
CA SER A 39 1.54 -12.62 8.03
C SER A 39 2.50 -12.08 6.98
N PHE A 40 2.83 -12.95 6.02
CA PHE A 40 3.62 -12.64 4.83
C PHE A 40 2.85 -13.00 3.57
N THR A 41 3.17 -12.34 2.45
CA THR A 41 2.52 -12.53 1.15
C THR A 41 3.53 -12.43 0.02
N ASP A 42 3.41 -13.25 -1.03
CA ASP A 42 4.29 -13.15 -2.21
C ASP A 42 3.91 -12.00 -3.16
N ASN A 43 2.73 -11.38 -2.97
CA ASN A 43 2.27 -10.28 -3.81
C ASN A 43 2.57 -8.92 -3.18
N ILE A 44 3.51 -8.18 -3.77
CA ILE A 44 3.92 -6.83 -3.34
C ILE A 44 2.76 -5.81 -3.28
N THR A 45 1.66 -5.99 -4.01
CA THR A 45 0.50 -5.07 -3.88
C THR A 45 -0.19 -5.18 -2.53
N ASN A 46 -0.08 -6.35 -1.89
CA ASN A 46 -0.71 -6.71 -0.63
C ASN A 46 0.22 -6.48 0.57
N ALA A 47 1.50 -6.18 0.34
CA ALA A 47 2.45 -5.83 1.38
C ALA A 47 1.99 -4.59 2.19
N HIS A 48 2.34 -4.56 3.47
CA HIS A 48 2.16 -3.39 4.32
C HIS A 48 2.97 -2.22 3.76
N LYS A 49 2.34 -1.05 3.68
CA LYS A 49 2.90 0.13 3.02
C LYS A 49 3.44 1.08 4.08
N PHE A 50 4.73 0.96 4.35
CA PHE A 50 5.43 1.85 5.26
C PHE A 50 5.64 3.20 4.55
N ILE A 51 4.69 4.11 4.76
CA ILE A 51 4.73 5.49 4.23
C ILE A 51 5.45 6.37 5.25
N GLY A 52 6.62 6.91 4.86
CA GLY A 52 7.35 7.90 5.66
C GLY A 52 6.77 9.30 5.50
N GLY A 53 6.86 10.12 6.56
CA GLY A 53 6.52 11.55 6.48
C GLY A 53 6.47 12.26 7.83
N LEU A 54 5.81 11.64 8.81
CA LEU A 54 5.82 12.06 10.23
C LEU A 54 6.35 10.90 11.08
N THR A 55 6.81 11.20 12.30
CA THR A 55 7.44 10.26 13.22
C THR A 55 6.64 8.95 13.36
N PRO A 56 7.26 7.77 13.20
CA PRO A 56 8.68 7.50 12.94
C PRO A 56 9.08 7.76 11.48
N SER A 57 10.31 8.24 11.24
CA SER A 57 10.84 8.57 9.91
C SER A 57 10.84 7.40 8.91
N TRP A 58 10.77 6.17 9.43
CA TRP A 58 10.77 4.92 8.67
C TRP A 58 9.36 4.41 8.33
N GLY A 59 8.30 5.15 8.69
CA GLY A 59 6.91 4.75 8.52
C GLY A 59 6.44 3.78 9.59
N ASN A 60 5.15 3.85 9.93
CA ASN A 60 4.55 3.02 10.98
C ASN A 60 4.43 1.55 10.56
N ALA A 61 4.81 0.64 11.45
CA ALA A 61 4.38 -0.76 11.40
C ALA A 61 2.89 -0.88 11.76
N PRO A 62 2.23 -2.02 11.48
CA PRO A 62 0.89 -2.29 11.99
C PRO A 62 0.86 -2.29 13.52
N LYS A 63 -0.31 -1.98 14.08
CA LYS A 63 -0.55 -2.15 15.51
C LYS A 63 -0.37 -3.63 15.88
N TYR A 64 -0.02 -3.90 17.14
CA TYR A 64 0.15 -5.25 17.70
C TYR A 64 1.38 -6.06 17.26
N LEU A 65 2.21 -5.57 16.34
CA LEU A 65 3.52 -6.18 16.12
C LEU A 65 4.42 -5.94 17.36
N TRP A 66 4.86 -7.01 18.01
CA TRP A 66 5.56 -6.97 19.30
C TRP A 66 6.84 -7.82 19.27
N ASN A 67 7.85 -7.43 20.06
CA ASN A 67 9.11 -8.15 20.18
C ASN A 67 9.28 -8.70 21.61
N ASP A 68 8.95 -9.98 21.81
CA ASP A 68 9.01 -10.67 23.11
C ASP A 68 10.42 -10.72 23.71
N LYS A 69 11.45 -10.72 22.86
CA LYS A 69 12.86 -10.74 23.28
C LYS A 69 13.31 -9.41 23.88
N GLU A 70 12.64 -8.31 23.52
CA GLU A 70 12.97 -6.94 23.98
C GLU A 70 11.87 -6.32 24.85
N GLY A 71 10.68 -6.94 24.92
CA GLY A 71 9.54 -6.45 25.70
C GLY A 71 8.97 -5.12 25.19
N LYS A 72 8.92 -4.92 23.85
CA LYS A 72 8.50 -3.66 23.22
C LYS A 72 7.61 -3.85 21.99
N ILE A 73 6.79 -2.85 21.69
CA ILE A 73 6.10 -2.72 20.39
C ILE A 73 7.15 -2.45 19.30
N ILE A 74 7.02 -3.11 18.16
CA ILE A 74 7.70 -2.72 16.92
C ILE A 74 6.81 -1.70 16.21
N ASP A 75 7.13 -0.42 16.34
CA ASP A 75 6.30 0.68 15.80
C ASP A 75 6.73 1.15 14.40
N ASN A 76 7.88 0.68 13.89
CA ASN A 76 8.51 1.23 12.69
C ASN A 76 9.23 0.17 11.82
N LEU A 77 9.43 0.49 10.54
CA LEU A 77 10.06 -0.41 9.55
C LEU A 77 11.47 -0.88 9.91
N LYS A 78 12.30 -0.03 10.53
CA LYS A 78 13.69 -0.40 10.88
C LYS A 78 13.69 -1.49 11.93
N ASP A 79 12.89 -1.33 12.99
CA ASP A 79 12.76 -2.32 14.06
C ASP A 79 12.05 -3.59 13.55
N ALA A 80 11.14 -3.48 12.56
CA ALA A 80 10.57 -4.64 11.88
C ALA A 80 11.59 -5.41 11.04
N GLN A 81 12.52 -4.71 10.36
CA GLN A 81 13.65 -5.33 9.65
C GLN A 81 14.63 -5.98 10.64
N GLU A 82 14.87 -5.38 11.81
CA GLU A 82 15.74 -5.97 12.85
C GLU A 82 15.12 -7.21 13.51
N TYR A 83 13.79 -7.28 13.62
CA TYR A 83 13.07 -8.44 14.16
C TYR A 83 12.93 -9.60 13.14
N PHE A 84 12.50 -9.31 11.91
CA PHE A 84 12.25 -10.33 10.88
C PHE A 84 13.44 -10.60 9.94
N GLY A 85 14.47 -9.75 9.94
CA GLY A 85 15.50 -9.73 8.91
C GLY A 85 14.97 -9.22 7.55
N GLY A 86 15.66 -9.59 6.48
CA GLY A 86 15.28 -9.23 5.11
C GLY A 86 15.71 -7.83 4.67
N GLU A 87 15.10 -7.35 3.60
CA GLU A 87 15.48 -6.13 2.86
C GLU A 87 14.34 -5.11 2.82
N ILE A 88 14.68 -3.84 2.99
CA ILE A 88 13.78 -2.71 2.73
C ILE A 88 13.81 -2.38 1.24
N LEU A 89 12.66 -2.43 0.59
CA LEU A 89 12.51 -2.09 -0.83
C LEU A 89 11.66 -0.82 -0.98
N LYS A 90 12.14 0.14 -1.78
CA LYS A 90 11.36 1.30 -2.20
C LYS A 90 10.48 0.91 -3.40
N VAL A 91 9.18 1.05 -3.25
CA VAL A 91 8.20 0.88 -4.33
C VAL A 91 7.79 2.25 -4.85
N VAL A 92 7.84 2.42 -6.17
CA VAL A 92 7.30 3.58 -6.88
C VAL A 92 6.22 3.06 -7.83
N LYS A 93 4.98 3.54 -7.66
CA LYS A 93 3.83 3.15 -8.49
C LYS A 93 3.25 4.39 -9.15
N THR A 94 3.31 4.45 -10.48
CA THR A 94 2.66 5.49 -11.28
C THR A 94 1.37 4.97 -11.88
N GLU A 95 0.26 5.65 -11.62
CA GLU A 95 -1.07 5.32 -12.11
C GLU A 95 -1.57 6.44 -13.04
N ILE A 96 -1.52 6.17 -14.34
CA ILE A 96 -2.04 7.09 -15.37
C ILE A 96 -3.52 6.75 -15.61
N HIS A 97 -4.39 7.71 -15.32
CA HIS A 97 -5.81 7.65 -15.65
C HIS A 97 -6.04 8.46 -16.92
N ILE A 98 -6.73 7.89 -17.92
CA ILE A 98 -6.95 8.51 -19.23
C ILE A 98 -8.38 8.29 -19.67
N GLU A 99 -8.93 9.32 -20.29
CA GLU A 99 -10.34 9.51 -20.44
C GLU A 99 -10.62 10.34 -21.72
N LYS A 100 -11.56 9.93 -22.61
CA LYS A 100 -12.03 10.68 -23.83
C LYS A 100 -13.58 10.73 -24.20
N TYR A 101 -14.52 11.37 -23.43
CA TYR A 101 -16.00 11.45 -23.69
C TYR A 101 -16.26 12.36 -24.94
N GLU A 102 -17.46 12.41 -25.58
CA GLU A 102 -17.71 13.22 -26.82
C GLU A 102 -19.17 13.71 -26.95
N PHE A 103 -19.50 14.53 -27.96
CA PHE A 103 -20.87 14.99 -28.27
C PHE A 103 -21.22 14.75 -29.75
N ASP A 104 -22.17 13.86 -30.03
CA ASP A 104 -22.73 13.67 -31.37
C ASP A 104 -23.75 14.79 -31.67
N LYS A 105 -23.83 15.23 -32.92
CA LYS A 105 -24.77 16.25 -33.40
C LYS A 105 -25.93 15.70 -34.24
N SER A 106 -25.86 14.44 -34.67
CA SER A 106 -26.80 13.85 -35.61
C SER A 106 -28.26 13.83 -35.13
N GLU A 107 -28.50 13.83 -33.80
CA GLU A 107 -29.85 13.85 -33.22
C GLU A 107 -30.59 15.20 -33.33
N PHE A 108 -29.94 16.30 -33.72
CA PHE A 108 -30.54 17.64 -33.70
C PHE A 108 -31.08 18.16 -35.05
N ASP A 109 -30.65 17.59 -36.18
CA ASP A 109 -31.05 18.06 -37.51
C ASP A 109 -32.40 17.49 -38.01
N GLU A 110 -32.99 16.49 -37.32
CA GLU A 110 -34.32 15.94 -37.67
C GLU A 110 -35.50 16.82 -37.21
N VAL A 111 -35.28 17.87 -36.41
CA VAL A 111 -36.35 18.78 -35.95
C VAL A 111 -36.41 20.05 -36.82
N ILE A 112 -36.47 19.85 -38.14
CA ILE A 112 -36.85 20.88 -39.12
C ILE A 112 -38.14 20.43 -39.83
N LEU A 113 -39.29 20.91 -39.33
CA LEU A 113 -40.60 20.89 -40.00
C LEU A 113 -41.49 22.05 -39.53
#